data_AF-A0AAJ3F680-F1
#
_entry.id   AF-A0AAJ3F680-F1
#
_cell.length_a   1.000
_cell.length_b   1.000
_cell.length_c   1.000
_cell.angle_alpha   90.00
_cell.angle_beta   90.00
_cell.angle_gamma   90.00
#
_symmetry.space_group_name_H-M   'P 1'
#
loop_
_entity.id
_entity.type
_entity.pdbx_description
1 polymer ?
#
loop_
_entity_poly.entity_id
_entity_poly.type
_entity_poly.pdbx_seq_one_letter_code
_entity_poly.pdbx_strand_id
1 'polypeptide(L)'
;MKKKLFATALLLLTTCTSFTGCHYHTRDNTTMIQTKNRESTANNYIDMNRVTEYRGTDTGLQLYFEDGTGYYLEVPQRQEGITKVYYIYTPEDFEHLSHALENRNEKIIIEVSNGTVLDSEGNGIDILGNYRHYDMEKFSVGDKVQSVFVYNPKTNFIDGILYRTDTLIE
;
A
#
# COMPACT_ATOMS: atom_id res chain seq x y z
N MET A 1 52.24 1.34 6.56
CA MET A 1 51.96 0.45 5.41
C MET A 1 50.62 -0.25 5.63
N LYS A 2 49.56 0.18 4.92
CA LYS A 2 48.21 -0.42 4.98
C LYS A 2 47.94 -1.05 3.62
N LYS A 3 47.77 -2.38 3.57
CA LYS A 3 47.49 -3.12 2.32
C LYS A 3 46.00 -2.93 1.97
N LYS A 4 45.71 -2.42 0.77
CA LYS A 4 44.36 -2.41 0.19
C LYS A 4 44.31 -3.45 -0.92
N LEU A 5 43.40 -4.42 -0.80
CA LEU A 5 43.06 -5.37 -1.86
C LEU A 5 42.26 -4.63 -2.94
N PHE A 6 42.64 -4.80 -4.20
CA PHE A 6 41.83 -4.44 -5.36
C PHE A 6 41.29 -5.74 -5.98
N ALA A 7 39.97 -5.87 -6.02
CA ALA A 7 39.28 -6.95 -6.75
C ALA A 7 38.92 -6.43 -8.14
N THR A 8 39.38 -7.13 -9.17
CA THR A 8 39.17 -6.81 -10.58
C THR A 8 37.81 -7.33 -11.03
N ALA A 9 36.90 -6.43 -11.44
CA ALA A 9 35.64 -6.80 -12.08
C ALA A 9 35.85 -7.01 -13.59
N LEU A 10 35.48 -8.18 -14.09
CA LEU A 10 35.48 -8.51 -15.52
C LEU A 10 34.07 -8.30 -16.08
N LEU A 11 33.91 -7.28 -16.91
CA LEU A 11 32.70 -6.96 -17.65
C LEU A 11 32.81 -7.60 -19.05
N LEU A 12 31.89 -8.48 -19.42
CA LEU A 12 31.79 -9.03 -20.78
C LEU A 12 30.46 -8.61 -21.40
N LEU A 13 30.56 -7.74 -22.41
CA LEU A 13 29.50 -7.32 -23.31
C LEU A 13 29.26 -8.36 -24.41
N THR A 14 28.14 -8.14 -25.14
CA THR A 14 27.82 -8.53 -26.53
C THR A 14 26.99 -9.81 -26.68
N THR A 15 25.92 -9.90 -27.50
CA THR A 15 25.35 -9.00 -28.52
C THR A 15 23.91 -9.42 -28.83
N CYS A 16 23.06 -8.47 -29.21
CA CYS A 16 21.73 -8.69 -29.76
C CYS A 16 21.81 -9.33 -31.15
N THR A 17 20.93 -10.30 -31.45
CA THR A 17 20.34 -10.43 -32.78
C THR A 17 18.88 -10.84 -32.65
N SER A 18 18.01 -10.05 -33.25
CA SER A 18 16.58 -10.27 -33.40
C SER A 18 16.33 -11.01 -34.71
N PHE A 19 15.49 -12.06 -34.69
CA PHE A 19 14.79 -12.53 -35.87
C PHE A 19 13.36 -12.96 -35.51
N THR A 20 12.42 -12.40 -36.28
CA THR A 20 10.99 -12.66 -36.29
C THR A 20 10.67 -14.03 -36.88
N GLY A 21 9.59 -14.67 -36.41
CA GLY A 21 9.02 -15.85 -37.05
C GLY A 21 7.73 -16.31 -36.38
N CYS A 22 6.61 -16.09 -37.05
CA CYS A 22 5.26 -16.38 -36.60
C CYS A 22 4.92 -17.90 -36.69
N HIS A 23 4.23 -18.43 -35.66
CA HIS A 23 2.93 -19.17 -35.69
C HIS A 23 2.57 -20.02 -36.95
N TYR A 24 2.06 -21.28 -36.96
CA TYR A 24 1.13 -22.07 -36.11
C TYR A 24 1.27 -23.61 -36.33
N HIS A 25 0.90 -24.37 -35.28
CA HIS A 25 0.28 -25.73 -35.20
C HIS A 25 0.66 -26.91 -36.11
N THR A 26 0.97 -28.08 -35.50
CA THR A 26 0.00 -29.19 -35.26
C THR A 26 0.60 -30.30 -34.33
N ARG A 27 -0.24 -30.77 -33.37
CA ARG A 27 -0.48 -32.15 -32.84
C ARG A 27 0.42 -33.30 -33.35
N ASP A 28 0.81 -34.36 -32.62
CA ASP A 28 0.39 -34.99 -31.36
C ASP A 28 1.45 -36.07 -30.92
N ASN A 29 1.54 -36.29 -29.59
CA ASN A 29 1.66 -37.57 -28.85
C ASN A 29 2.93 -38.45 -28.84
N THR A 30 3.56 -38.39 -27.65
CA THR A 30 4.02 -39.50 -26.78
C THR A 30 5.39 -40.16 -27.03
N THR A 31 6.36 -39.85 -26.15
CA THR A 31 7.19 -40.89 -25.52
C THR A 31 7.56 -40.49 -24.09
N MET A 32 7.14 -41.33 -23.14
CA MET A 32 7.42 -41.23 -21.71
C MET A 32 8.92 -41.45 -21.46
N ILE A 33 9.63 -40.48 -20.89
CA ILE A 33 10.88 -40.75 -20.15
C ILE A 33 10.57 -40.61 -18.66
N GLN A 34 10.51 -41.76 -18.00
CA GLN A 34 10.42 -41.86 -16.55
C GLN A 34 11.73 -41.37 -15.89
N THR A 35 11.56 -40.32 -15.10
CA THR A 35 11.99 -40.19 -13.70
C THR A 35 13.49 -40.22 -13.39
N LYS A 36 14.05 -39.04 -13.15
CA LYS A 36 14.99 -38.87 -12.03
C LYS A 36 14.23 -38.24 -10.88
N ASN A 37 13.98 -39.04 -9.85
CA ASN A 37 13.52 -38.60 -8.54
C ASN A 37 14.33 -37.37 -8.09
N ARG A 38 13.70 -36.19 -8.08
CA ARG A 38 14.16 -35.10 -7.24
C ARG A 38 13.46 -35.28 -5.90
N GLU A 39 14.27 -35.56 -4.89
CA GLU A 39 13.86 -35.50 -3.50
C GLU A 39 13.12 -34.19 -3.24
N SER A 40 11.96 -34.34 -2.60
CA SER A 40 11.07 -33.30 -2.15
C SER A 40 11.81 -32.26 -1.30
N THR A 41 12.16 -31.13 -1.91
CA THR A 41 11.96 -29.86 -1.23
C THR A 41 10.48 -29.56 -1.38
N ALA A 42 9.70 -29.74 -0.32
CA ALA A 42 8.25 -29.52 -0.34
C ALA A 42 7.97 -28.10 -0.84
N ASN A 43 7.63 -28.02 -2.11
CA ASN A 43 7.30 -26.79 -2.79
C ASN A 43 5.85 -26.47 -2.38
N ASN A 44 5.66 -25.51 -1.47
CA ASN A 44 4.36 -25.08 -0.94
C ASN A 44 3.53 -24.30 -1.98
N TYR A 45 3.30 -24.89 -3.15
CA TYR A 45 2.44 -24.30 -4.17
C TYR A 45 1.08 -25.00 -4.12
N ILE A 46 0.03 -24.19 -4.19
CA ILE A 46 -1.33 -24.66 -4.38
C ILE A 46 -1.51 -24.89 -5.89
N ASP A 47 -1.94 -26.09 -6.27
CA ASP A 47 -2.34 -26.36 -7.64
C ASP A 47 -3.68 -25.69 -7.93
N MET A 48 -3.64 -24.57 -8.64
CA MET A 48 -4.83 -23.76 -8.94
C MET A 48 -5.85 -24.49 -9.81
N ASN A 49 -5.47 -25.57 -10.52
CA ASN A 49 -6.43 -26.36 -11.29
C ASN A 49 -7.40 -27.14 -10.41
N ARG A 50 -7.09 -27.33 -9.12
CA ARG A 50 -7.96 -28.01 -8.15
C ARG A 50 -8.93 -27.06 -7.47
N VAL A 51 -8.75 -25.74 -7.61
CA VAL A 51 -9.58 -24.73 -6.96
C VAL A 51 -10.90 -24.58 -7.70
N THR A 52 -12.00 -24.78 -6.99
CA THR A 52 -13.37 -24.65 -7.52
C THR A 52 -14.03 -23.34 -7.11
N GLU A 53 -13.66 -22.80 -5.94
CA GLU A 53 -14.21 -21.56 -5.39
C GLU A 53 -13.19 -20.86 -4.49
N TYR A 54 -13.31 -19.53 -4.37
CA TYR A 54 -12.58 -18.72 -3.40
C TYR A 54 -13.53 -17.77 -2.66
N ARG A 55 -13.26 -17.55 -1.37
CA ARG A 55 -14.06 -16.66 -0.51
C ARG A 55 -13.18 -15.82 0.40
N GLY A 56 -13.32 -14.49 0.30
CA GLY A 56 -12.73 -13.57 1.26
C GLY A 56 -13.47 -13.60 2.61
N THR A 57 -12.72 -13.49 3.70
CA THR A 57 -13.23 -13.40 5.07
C THR A 57 -12.59 -12.20 5.77
N ASP A 58 -13.08 -11.86 6.97
CA ASP A 58 -12.52 -10.78 7.79
C ASP A 58 -11.06 -11.05 8.20
N THR A 59 -10.60 -12.30 8.17
CA THR A 59 -9.26 -12.68 8.62
C THR A 59 -8.38 -13.33 7.56
N GLY A 60 -8.85 -13.44 6.31
CA GLY A 60 -8.08 -14.11 5.27
C GLY A 60 -8.84 -14.49 4.01
N LEU A 61 -8.35 -15.55 3.36
CA LEU A 61 -8.87 -16.08 2.10
C LEU A 61 -9.04 -17.59 2.20
N GLN A 62 -10.26 -18.08 2.00
CA GLN A 62 -10.57 -19.50 1.86
C GLN A 62 -10.54 -19.90 0.39
N LEU A 63 -9.85 -20.98 0.08
CA LEU A 63 -9.90 -21.68 -1.21
C LEU A 63 -10.58 -23.04 -1.02
N TYR A 64 -11.50 -23.38 -1.92
CA TYR A 64 -12.18 -24.67 -1.93
C TYR A 64 -11.67 -25.51 -3.10
N PHE A 65 -11.45 -26.79 -2.86
CA PHE A 65 -10.97 -27.72 -3.86
C PHE A 65 -12.06 -28.70 -4.32
N GLU A 66 -11.88 -29.27 -5.51
CA GLU A 66 -12.83 -30.22 -6.11
C GLU A 66 -13.11 -31.49 -5.27
N ASP A 67 -12.15 -31.90 -4.43
CA ASP A 67 -12.26 -33.08 -3.57
C ASP A 67 -12.97 -32.80 -2.23
N GLY A 68 -13.50 -31.59 -2.05
CA GLY A 68 -14.16 -31.14 -0.83
C GLY A 68 -13.20 -30.65 0.26
N THR A 69 -11.88 -30.66 0.02
CA THR A 69 -10.89 -30.03 0.91
C THR A 69 -10.64 -28.57 0.52
N GLY A 70 -9.69 -27.91 1.17
CA GLY A 70 -9.37 -26.52 0.88
C GLY A 70 -8.15 -26.02 1.63
N TYR A 71 -7.82 -24.75 1.39
CA TYR A 71 -6.74 -24.05 2.08
C TYR A 71 -7.22 -22.70 2.58
N TYR A 72 -6.90 -22.39 3.83
CA TYR A 72 -7.15 -21.07 4.40
C TYR A 72 -5.83 -20.32 4.49
N LEU A 73 -5.71 -19.24 3.72
CA LEU A 73 -4.64 -18.28 3.88
C LEU A 73 -5.08 -17.27 4.94
N GLU A 74 -4.58 -17.43 6.16
CA GLU A 74 -4.70 -16.41 7.18
C GLU A 74 -3.89 -15.19 6.75
N VAL A 75 -4.56 -14.05 6.63
CA VAL A 75 -3.88 -12.78 6.45
C VAL A 75 -3.62 -12.26 7.86
N PRO A 76 -2.33 -12.08 8.27
CA PRO A 76 -2.02 -11.53 9.57
C PRO A 76 -2.77 -10.21 9.74
N GLN A 77 -3.72 -10.20 10.67
CA GLN A 77 -4.40 -8.97 11.03
C GLN A 77 -3.34 -8.07 11.63
N ARG A 78 -3.06 -6.95 10.96
CA ARG A 78 -2.05 -5.99 11.40
C ARG A 78 -2.46 -5.64 12.83
N GLN A 79 -1.65 -6.06 13.82
CA GLN A 79 -1.84 -5.66 15.22
C GLN A 79 -2.10 -4.16 15.20
N GLU A 80 -3.22 -3.69 15.76
CA GLU A 80 -3.59 -2.28 15.68
C GLU A 80 -2.37 -1.46 16.07
N GLY A 81 -1.73 -0.86 15.06
CA GLY A 81 -0.45 -0.23 15.27
C GLY A 81 -0.65 0.90 16.27
N ILE A 82 0.43 1.25 16.96
CA ILE A 82 0.46 2.51 17.73
C ILE A 82 0.20 3.73 16.83
N THR A 83 0.17 3.57 15.51
CA THR A 83 -0.12 4.63 14.53
C THR A 83 -1.28 4.25 13.64
N LYS A 84 -2.24 5.17 13.47
CA LYS A 84 -3.33 5.09 12.50
C LYS A 84 -3.36 6.35 11.63
N VAL A 85 -3.56 6.16 10.33
CA VAL A 85 -3.69 7.24 9.36
C VAL A 85 -5.12 7.24 8.84
N TYR A 86 -5.75 8.41 8.85
CA TYR A 86 -7.09 8.64 8.30
C TYR A 86 -6.97 9.58 7.11
N TYR A 87 -7.47 9.11 5.97
CA TYR A 87 -7.62 9.95 4.77
C TYR A 87 -9.06 10.44 4.74
N ILE A 88 -9.24 11.75 4.71
CA ILE A 88 -10.56 12.36 4.77
C ILE A 88 -10.98 12.73 3.36
N TYR A 89 -12.02 12.06 2.85
CA TYR A 89 -12.67 12.35 1.57
C TYR A 89 -14.16 12.64 1.74
N THR A 90 -14.76 12.12 2.80
CA THR A 90 -16.20 12.15 3.07
C THR A 90 -16.47 12.55 4.52
N PRO A 91 -17.71 12.97 4.84
CA PRO A 91 -18.12 13.17 6.23
C PRO A 91 -17.97 11.91 7.09
N GLU A 92 -18.18 10.72 6.52
CA GLU A 92 -18.03 9.44 7.25
C GLU A 92 -16.57 9.20 7.67
N ASP A 93 -15.59 9.53 6.81
CA ASP A 93 -14.17 9.48 7.18
C ASP A 93 -13.86 10.41 8.36
N PHE A 94 -14.48 11.59 8.37
CA PHE A 94 -14.32 12.58 9.44
C PHE A 94 -14.96 12.13 10.76
N GLU A 95 -16.13 11.48 10.71
CA GLU A 95 -16.75 10.86 11.88
C GLU A 95 -15.86 9.76 12.47
N HIS A 96 -15.27 8.91 11.62
CA HIS A 96 -14.33 7.88 12.05
C HIS A 96 -13.06 8.46 12.67
N LEU A 97 -12.49 9.52 12.08
CA LEU A 97 -11.37 10.25 12.65
C LEU A 97 -11.75 10.84 14.01
N SER A 98 -12.90 11.51 14.10
CA SER A 98 -13.37 12.18 15.33
C SER A 98 -13.50 11.19 16.47
N HIS A 99 -14.19 10.06 16.23
CA HIS A 99 -14.30 8.99 17.21
C HIS A 99 -12.91 8.43 17.62
N ALA A 100 -11.98 8.31 16.67
CA ALA A 100 -10.63 7.86 16.97
C ALA A 100 -9.84 8.88 17.79
N LEU A 101 -10.00 10.18 17.54
CA LEU A 101 -9.31 11.25 18.27
C LEU A 101 -9.78 11.32 19.73
N GLU A 102 -11.07 11.12 19.99
CA GLU A 102 -11.67 11.09 21.33
C GLU A 102 -11.27 9.84 22.14
N ASN A 103 -11.04 8.72 21.44
CA ASN A 103 -10.74 7.41 22.03
C ASN A 103 -9.31 6.93 21.72
N ARG A 104 -8.38 7.88 21.57
CA ARG A 104 -7.05 7.65 21.00
C ARG A 104 -6.17 6.76 21.85
N ASN A 105 -6.23 6.91 23.18
CA ASN A 105 -5.54 6.05 24.14
C ASN A 105 -4.06 5.84 23.79
N GLU A 106 -3.32 6.95 23.69
CA GLU A 106 -1.88 6.98 23.37
C GLU A 106 -1.50 6.57 21.93
N LYS A 107 -2.47 6.27 21.06
CA LYS A 107 -2.20 6.06 19.63
C LYS A 107 -1.78 7.37 18.97
N ILE A 108 -0.83 7.28 18.05
CA ILE A 108 -0.48 8.33 17.10
C ILE A 108 -1.56 8.33 16.01
N ILE A 109 -2.34 9.39 15.93
CA ILE A 109 -3.31 9.58 14.85
C ILE A 109 -2.76 10.62 13.88
N ILE A 110 -2.87 10.30 12.60
CA ILE A 110 -2.50 11.17 11.49
C ILE A 110 -3.74 11.41 10.64
N GLU A 111 -4.15 12.66 10.48
CA GLU A 111 -5.15 13.06 9.48
C GLU A 111 -4.44 13.48 8.20
N VAL A 112 -4.95 13.04 7.06
CA VAL A 112 -4.59 13.54 5.73
C VAL A 112 -5.86 14.05 5.06
N SER A 113 -5.92 15.35 4.77
CA SER A 113 -7.09 15.96 4.15
C SER A 113 -6.71 17.08 3.19
N ASN A 114 -7.45 17.17 2.09
CA ASN A 114 -7.19 18.14 1.04
C ASN A 114 -8.08 19.38 1.19
N GLY A 115 -7.63 20.50 0.64
CA GLY A 115 -8.42 21.71 0.58
C GLY A 115 -7.95 22.68 -0.50
N THR A 116 -8.59 23.85 -0.54
CA THR A 116 -8.35 24.90 -1.54
C THR A 116 -8.16 26.24 -0.86
N VAL A 117 -7.17 27.01 -1.30
CA VAL A 117 -7.00 28.42 -0.91
C VAL A 117 -8.02 29.27 -1.67
N LEU A 118 -8.80 30.08 -0.95
CA LEU A 118 -9.90 30.86 -1.50
C LEU A 118 -9.57 32.34 -1.69
N ASP A 119 -8.64 32.90 -0.92
CA ASP A 119 -8.26 34.31 -1.02
C ASP A 119 -6.77 34.57 -0.75
N SER A 120 -6.35 35.81 -1.02
CA SER A 120 -4.96 36.25 -0.86
C SER A 120 -4.52 36.41 0.60
N GLU A 121 -5.44 36.24 1.54
CA GLU A 121 -5.13 36.21 2.98
C GLU A 121 -4.83 34.78 3.44
N GLY A 122 -4.85 33.80 2.53
CA GLY A 122 -4.59 32.40 2.86
C GLY A 122 -5.80 31.69 3.46
N ASN A 123 -6.98 32.32 3.50
CA ASN A 123 -8.19 31.64 3.93
C ASN A 123 -8.59 30.61 2.89
N GLY A 124 -9.07 29.47 3.37
CA GLY A 124 -9.52 28.41 2.50
C GLY A 124 -10.47 27.46 3.20
N ILE A 125 -10.81 26.41 2.47
CA ILE A 125 -11.68 25.34 2.94
C ILE A 125 -11.07 23.98 2.62
N ASP A 126 -11.29 23.00 3.49
CA ASP A 126 -11.10 21.61 3.11
C ASP A 126 -12.21 21.14 2.16
N ILE A 127 -12.08 19.91 1.66
CA ILE A 127 -13.08 19.30 0.75
C ILE A 127 -14.46 19.08 1.38
N LEU A 128 -14.57 19.12 2.71
CA LEU A 128 -15.84 19.00 3.44
C LEU A 128 -16.45 20.38 3.74
N GLY A 129 -15.75 21.47 3.39
CA GLY A 129 -16.18 22.85 3.60
C GLY A 129 -15.75 23.44 4.94
N ASN A 130 -14.92 22.74 5.72
CA ASN A 130 -14.40 23.29 6.98
C ASN A 130 -13.31 24.32 6.71
N TYR A 131 -13.30 25.38 7.51
CA TYR A 131 -12.31 26.44 7.39
C TYR A 131 -10.88 25.94 7.62
N ARG A 132 -9.95 26.40 6.78
CA ARG A 132 -8.51 26.20 6.94
C ARG A 132 -7.75 27.45 6.52
N HIS A 133 -6.79 27.85 7.34
CA HIS A 133 -5.85 28.90 6.98
C HIS A 133 -4.53 28.28 6.49
N TYR A 134 -4.00 28.81 5.39
CA TYR A 134 -2.77 28.36 4.72
C TYR A 134 -1.70 29.45 4.75
N ASP A 135 -0.44 29.03 4.62
CA ASP A 135 0.71 29.92 4.58
C ASP A 135 0.72 30.76 3.29
N MET A 136 0.49 32.07 3.42
CA MET A 136 0.39 33.03 2.32
C MET A 136 1.68 33.19 1.51
N GLU A 137 2.84 32.86 2.09
CA GLU A 137 4.11 32.95 1.36
C GLU A 137 4.35 31.73 0.46
N LYS A 138 3.61 30.63 0.71
CA LYS A 138 3.78 29.34 0.02
C LYS A 138 2.67 29.02 -0.95
N PHE A 139 1.46 29.49 -0.69
CA PHE A 139 0.28 29.11 -1.46
C PHE A 139 -0.48 30.33 -1.97
N SER A 140 -1.00 30.22 -3.19
CA SER A 140 -1.76 31.23 -3.90
C SER A 140 -3.24 30.87 -4.01
N VAL A 141 -4.07 31.86 -4.30
CA VAL A 141 -5.51 31.66 -4.54
C VAL A 141 -5.75 30.59 -5.61
N GLY A 142 -6.62 29.63 -5.29
CA GLY A 142 -6.95 28.52 -6.18
C GLY A 142 -6.09 27.27 -5.98
N ASP A 143 -4.97 27.37 -5.26
CA ASP A 143 -4.10 26.24 -4.99
C ASP A 143 -4.85 25.13 -4.26
N LYS A 144 -4.62 23.90 -4.71
CA LYS A 144 -5.04 22.68 -4.01
C LYS A 144 -3.91 22.26 -3.08
N VAL A 145 -4.25 22.02 -1.82
CA VAL A 145 -3.27 21.75 -0.78
C VAL A 145 -3.67 20.48 -0.05
N GLN A 146 -2.74 19.53 0.09
CA GLN A 146 -2.86 18.43 1.03
C GLN A 146 -2.26 18.86 2.36
N SER A 147 -3.04 18.75 3.43
CA SER A 147 -2.57 18.94 4.79
C SER A 147 -2.46 17.60 5.50
N VAL A 148 -1.36 17.41 6.23
CA VAL A 148 -1.13 16.27 7.11
C VAL A 148 -1.01 16.78 8.53
N PHE A 149 -1.87 16.28 9.42
CA PHE A 149 -1.92 16.65 10.83
C PHE A 149 -1.49 15.46 11.69
N VAL A 150 -0.57 15.69 12.63
CA VAL A 150 -0.15 14.71 13.62
C VAL A 150 -0.65 15.16 14.98
N TYR A 151 -1.50 14.34 15.60
CA TYR A 151 -2.11 14.66 16.88
C TYR A 151 -1.28 14.16 18.07
N ASN A 152 -1.38 14.86 19.18
CA ASN A 152 -0.68 14.58 20.43
C ASN A 152 -1.18 13.27 21.04
N PRO A 153 -0.38 12.19 21.10
CA PRO A 153 -0.86 10.93 21.67
C PRO A 153 -1.14 11.04 23.19
N LYS A 154 -0.57 12.03 23.89
CA LYS A 154 -0.71 12.17 25.34
C LYS A 154 -2.07 12.68 25.81
N THR A 155 -2.89 13.21 24.91
CA THR A 155 -4.23 13.73 25.21
C THR A 155 -5.22 13.27 24.16
N ASN A 156 -6.49 13.20 24.52
CA ASN A 156 -7.58 12.91 23.59
C ASN A 156 -8.25 14.20 23.05
N PHE A 157 -7.59 15.35 23.19
CA PHE A 157 -8.12 16.59 22.62
C PHE A 157 -8.08 16.52 21.09
N ILE A 158 -9.21 16.85 20.47
CA ILE A 158 -9.40 16.80 19.01
C ILE A 158 -8.66 17.93 18.29
N ASP A 159 -8.32 19.01 18.99
CA ASP A 159 -7.52 20.14 18.51
C ASP A 159 -6.03 20.03 18.94
N GLY A 160 -5.66 18.92 19.57
CA GLY A 160 -4.31 18.66 20.07
C GLY A 160 -3.30 18.33 18.97
N ILE A 161 -3.16 19.19 17.96
CA ILE A 161 -2.25 19.01 16.83
C ILE A 161 -0.82 19.38 17.27
N LEU A 162 0.13 18.44 17.12
CA LEU A 162 1.56 18.68 17.37
C LEU A 162 2.27 19.22 16.15
N TYR A 163 1.94 18.68 14.98
CA TYR A 163 2.56 19.03 13.71
C TYR A 163 1.50 19.12 12.62
N ARG A 164 1.64 20.12 11.77
CA ARG A 164 0.93 20.22 10.50
C ARG A 164 1.95 20.48 9.41
N THR A 165 1.82 19.79 8.29
CA THR A 165 2.52 20.15 7.06
C THR A 165 1.52 20.27 5.93
N ASP A 166 1.75 21.24 5.06
CA ASP A 166 0.92 21.54 3.92
C ASP A 166 1.77 21.39 2.66
N THR A 167 1.24 20.70 1.66
CA THR A 167 1.92 20.43 0.38
C THR A 167 0.99 20.79 -0.77
N LEU A 168 1.50 21.55 -1.74
CA LEU A 168 0.80 21.86 -2.98
C LEU A 168 0.58 20.55 -3.76
N ILE A 169 -0.64 20.34 -4.26
CA ILE A 169 -1.00 19.18 -5.09
C ILE A 169 -1.57 19.65 -6.43
N GLU A 170 -1.27 18.92 -7.50
CA GLU A 170 -1.66 19.24 -8.89
C GLU A 170 -3.14 18.97 -9.20
#